data_AF-A0A2E0N6C2-F1
#
_entry.id   AF-A0A2E0N6C2-F1
#
_cell.length_a   1.000
_cell.length_b   1.000
_cell.length_c   1.000
_cell.angle_alpha   90.00
_cell.angle_beta   90.00
_cell.angle_gamma   90.00
#
_symmetry.space_group_name_H-M   'P 1'
#
loop_
_entity.id
_entity.type
_entity.pdbx_description
1 polymer ?
#
loop_
_entity_poly.entity_id
_entity_poly.type
_entity_poly.pdbx_seq_one_letter_code
_entity_poly.pdbx_strand_id
1 'polypeptide(L)'
;MELSTDALRDFLNEKSQQYNHPDFISSDPIQIPKQFDTKEDIEIAGFLSAIIAWGNRASIIKSASNIMDILGNQPHDYILNSTAADWDSIDHFVHRTFNIIDLRYCIQALQHLYKHHGGLHDALRPKANETFMDDAIGRFRSLFFEI
;
A
#
# COMPACT_ATOMS: atom_id res chain seq x y z
N MET A 1 16.93 17.19 30.00
CA MET A 1 18.14 17.73 29.36
C MET A 1 17.89 17.69 27.87
N GLU A 2 17.73 18.83 27.23
CA GLU A 2 17.54 18.91 25.78
C GLU A 2 18.89 18.65 25.09
N LEU A 3 18.90 17.83 24.04
CA LEU A 3 20.07 17.60 23.20
C LEU A 3 20.37 18.86 22.40
N SER A 4 21.65 19.18 22.18
CA SER A 4 22.03 20.16 21.16
C SER A 4 21.59 19.66 19.78
N THR A 5 21.42 20.55 18.81
CA THR A 5 21.03 20.17 17.44
C THR A 5 22.00 19.15 16.83
N ASP A 6 23.30 19.31 17.05
CA ASP A 6 24.31 18.36 16.58
C ASP A 6 24.18 17.00 17.28
N ALA A 7 24.01 16.98 18.60
CA ALA A 7 23.83 15.73 19.34
C ALA A 7 22.53 15.01 18.96
N LEU A 8 21.46 15.76 18.69
CA LEU A 8 20.20 15.21 18.19
C LEU A 8 20.36 14.64 16.78
N ARG A 9 21.04 15.35 15.88
CA ARG A 9 21.33 14.85 14.52
C ARG A 9 22.12 13.54 14.59
N ASP A 10 23.18 13.52 15.37
CA ASP A 10 24.07 12.35 15.46
C ASP A 10 23.33 11.16 16.07
N PHE A 11 22.51 11.39 17.11
CA PHE A 11 21.62 10.38 17.67
C PHE A 11 20.62 9.84 16.63
N LEU A 12 19.94 10.70 15.87
CA LEU A 12 18.98 10.28 14.85
C LEU A 12 19.66 9.50 13.72
N ASN A 13 20.86 9.90 13.30
CA ASN A 13 21.65 9.18 12.31
C ASN A 13 22.07 7.79 12.81
N GLU A 14 22.52 7.67 14.06
CA GLU A 14 22.82 6.39 14.69
C GLU A 14 21.59 5.48 14.70
N LYS A 15 20.42 5.99 15.11
CA LYS A 15 19.17 5.21 15.09
C LYS A 15 18.73 4.84 13.68
N SER A 16 18.92 5.72 12.71
CA SER A 16 18.64 5.41 11.30
C SER A 16 19.50 4.24 10.82
N GLN A 17 20.81 4.27 11.08
CA GLN A 17 21.71 3.16 10.73
C GLN A 17 21.33 1.86 11.46
N GLN A 18 20.90 1.95 12.71
CA GLN A 18 20.50 0.79 13.51
C GLN A 18 19.21 0.12 13.00
N TYR A 19 18.20 0.89 12.61
CA TYR A 19 16.86 0.38 12.31
C TYR A 19 16.55 0.27 10.81
N ASN A 20 17.20 1.05 9.95
CA ASN A 20 17.05 0.97 8.50
C ASN A 20 17.94 -0.12 7.91
N HIS A 21 17.76 -1.36 8.40
CA HIS A 21 18.56 -2.51 8.02
C HIS A 21 17.70 -3.55 7.26
N PRO A 22 18.20 -4.15 6.17
CA PRO A 22 17.45 -5.15 5.39
C PRO A 22 16.93 -6.34 6.21
N ASP A 23 17.60 -6.72 7.28
CA ASP A 23 17.17 -7.84 8.13
C ASP A 23 15.76 -7.66 8.70
N PHE A 24 15.32 -6.41 8.91
CA PHE A 24 13.96 -6.14 9.40
C PHE A 24 12.88 -6.46 8.37
N ILE A 25 13.22 -6.51 7.06
CA ILE A 25 12.28 -6.78 5.97
C ILE A 25 11.57 -8.11 6.16
N SER A 26 12.31 -9.17 6.53
CA SER A 26 11.77 -10.53 6.67
C SER A 26 10.61 -10.60 7.67
N SER A 27 10.61 -9.71 8.66
CA SER A 27 9.56 -9.60 9.67
C SER A 27 8.60 -8.45 9.40
N ASP A 28 8.75 -7.69 8.32
CA ASP A 28 7.97 -6.48 8.06
C ASP A 28 7.01 -6.65 6.88
N PRO A 29 5.81 -6.04 6.91
CA PRO A 29 4.89 -6.03 5.77
C PRO A 29 5.52 -5.53 4.46
N ILE A 30 6.60 -4.74 4.51
CA ILE A 30 7.35 -4.34 3.32
C ILE A 30 7.90 -5.52 2.51
N GLN A 31 7.96 -6.74 3.07
CA GLN A 31 8.30 -7.93 2.32
C GLN A 31 7.30 -8.24 1.20
N ILE A 32 6.03 -7.86 1.35
CA ILE A 32 4.96 -8.17 0.40
C ILE A 32 5.20 -7.48 -0.95
N PRO A 33 5.35 -6.13 -1.03
CA PRO A 33 5.68 -5.50 -2.31
C PRO A 33 7.04 -5.91 -2.88
N LYS A 34 7.99 -6.33 -2.03
CA LYS A 34 9.32 -6.80 -2.48
C LYS A 34 9.31 -8.17 -3.17
N GLN A 35 8.17 -8.87 -3.20
CA GLN A 35 8.02 -10.12 -3.94
C GLN A 35 7.83 -9.90 -5.45
N PHE A 36 7.61 -8.65 -5.88
CA PHE A 36 7.29 -8.30 -7.25
C PHE A 36 8.39 -7.44 -7.89
N ASP A 37 8.53 -7.55 -9.21
CA ASP A 37 9.54 -6.83 -9.99
C ASP A 37 8.95 -5.68 -10.83
N THR A 38 7.67 -5.75 -11.18
CA THR A 38 7.02 -4.70 -11.98
C THR A 38 6.58 -3.55 -11.08
N LYS A 39 6.68 -2.33 -11.59
CA LYS A 39 6.32 -1.12 -10.83
C LYS A 39 4.87 -1.20 -10.33
N GLU A 40 3.95 -1.58 -11.20
CA GLU A 40 2.52 -1.58 -10.92
C GLU A 40 2.14 -2.67 -9.91
N ASP A 41 2.76 -3.86 -9.97
CA ASP A 41 2.56 -4.90 -8.96
C ASP A 41 3.07 -4.44 -7.58
N ILE A 42 4.26 -3.82 -7.54
CA ILE A 42 4.85 -3.25 -6.31
C ILE A 42 3.93 -2.18 -5.72
N GLU A 43 3.38 -1.30 -6.55
CA GLU A 43 2.47 -0.23 -6.12
C GLU A 43 1.18 -0.78 -5.50
N ILE A 44 0.52 -1.72 -6.17
CA ILE A 44 -0.73 -2.32 -5.67
C ILE A 44 -0.48 -3.12 -4.40
N ALA A 45 0.55 -3.98 -4.39
CA ALA A 45 0.92 -4.77 -3.24
C ALA A 45 1.28 -3.89 -2.03
N GLY A 46 2.04 -2.82 -2.26
CA GLY A 46 2.41 -1.85 -1.24
C GLY A 46 1.21 -1.11 -0.66
N PHE A 47 0.31 -0.65 -1.54
CA PHE A 47 -0.90 0.07 -1.13
C PHE A 47 -1.86 -0.80 -0.31
N LEU A 48 -2.19 -2.00 -0.79
CA LEU A 48 -3.09 -2.91 -0.08
C LEU A 48 -2.50 -3.40 1.24
N SER A 49 -1.18 -3.62 1.30
CA SER A 49 -0.49 -3.96 2.55
C SER A 49 -0.51 -2.81 3.55
N ALA A 50 -0.30 -1.57 3.10
CA ALA A 50 -0.33 -0.37 3.93
C ALA A 50 -1.74 -0.10 4.48
N ILE A 51 -2.77 -0.36 3.67
CA ILE A 51 -4.19 -0.27 4.06
C ILE A 51 -4.57 -1.21 5.19
N ILE A 52 -3.77 -2.21 5.57
CA ILE A 52 -4.08 -3.08 6.71
C ILE A 52 -2.97 -3.08 7.77
N ALA A 53 -2.01 -2.16 7.68
CA ALA A 53 -0.80 -2.17 8.50
C ALA A 53 -0.99 -1.67 9.95
N TRP A 54 -2.14 -1.94 10.59
CA TRP A 54 -2.36 -1.64 12.01
C TRP A 54 -2.58 -2.92 12.84
N GLY A 55 -1.68 -3.17 13.78
CA GLY A 55 -1.80 -4.26 14.74
C GLY A 55 -0.57 -5.13 14.81
N ASN A 56 -0.79 -6.42 15.04
CA ASN A 56 0.29 -7.36 15.14
C ASN A 56 0.90 -7.65 13.76
N ARG A 57 2.20 -7.42 13.65
CA ARG A 57 3.05 -7.61 12.47
C ARG A 57 2.84 -8.96 11.76
N ALA A 58 2.79 -10.08 12.49
CA ALA A 58 2.57 -11.39 11.89
C ALA A 58 1.16 -11.53 11.29
N SER A 59 0.14 -10.95 11.94
CA SER A 59 -1.22 -10.93 11.40
C SER A 59 -1.33 -10.03 10.17
N ILE A 60 -0.61 -8.91 10.11
CA ILE A 60 -0.57 -8.03 8.93
C ILE A 60 0.03 -8.77 7.75
N ILE A 61 1.21 -9.40 7.93
CA ILE A 61 1.89 -10.16 6.87
C ILE A 61 1.01 -11.29 6.35
N LYS A 62 0.37 -12.05 7.26
CA LYS A 62 -0.56 -13.13 6.87
C LYS A 62 -1.73 -12.61 6.03
N SER A 63 -2.36 -11.52 6.47
CA SER A 63 -3.48 -10.93 5.74
C SER A 63 -3.06 -10.32 4.41
N ALA A 64 -1.92 -9.63 4.34
CA ALA A 64 -1.40 -9.06 3.11
C ALA A 64 -1.02 -10.14 2.09
N SER A 65 -0.40 -11.24 2.55
CA SER A 65 -0.10 -12.41 1.70
C SER A 65 -1.40 -13.03 1.15
N ASN A 66 -2.42 -13.19 2.00
CA ASN A 66 -3.73 -13.67 1.57
C ASN A 66 -4.38 -12.75 0.51
N ILE A 67 -4.21 -11.42 0.61
CA ILE A 67 -4.65 -10.51 -0.46
C ILE A 67 -3.90 -10.83 -1.76
N MET A 68 -2.58 -10.99 -1.73
CA MET A 68 -1.82 -11.32 -2.96
C MET A 68 -2.25 -12.66 -3.55
N ASP A 69 -2.54 -13.66 -2.72
CA ASP A 69 -3.07 -14.95 -3.16
C ASP A 69 -4.45 -14.83 -3.82
N ILE A 70 -5.35 -14.00 -3.25
CA ILE A 70 -6.66 -13.69 -3.86
C ILE A 70 -6.46 -13.06 -5.25
N LEU A 71 -5.45 -12.20 -5.39
CA LEU A 71 -5.11 -11.55 -6.67
C LEU A 71 -4.24 -12.44 -7.58
N GLY A 72 -4.13 -13.74 -7.29
CA GLY A 72 -3.39 -14.71 -8.10
C GLY A 72 -1.88 -14.47 -8.17
N ASN A 73 -1.32 -13.72 -7.22
CA ASN A 73 0.07 -13.23 -7.23
C ASN A 73 0.43 -12.47 -8.53
N GLN A 74 -0.56 -11.87 -9.18
CA GLN A 74 -0.42 -10.97 -10.33
C GLN A 74 -1.32 -9.75 -10.13
N PRO A 75 -1.08 -8.94 -9.08
CA PRO A 75 -2.02 -7.92 -8.64
C PRO A 75 -2.36 -6.91 -9.74
N HIS A 76 -1.41 -6.48 -10.56
CA HIS A 76 -1.69 -5.55 -11.65
C HIS A 76 -2.59 -6.16 -12.74
N ASP A 77 -2.29 -7.39 -13.17
CA ASP A 77 -3.11 -8.08 -14.18
C ASP A 77 -4.53 -8.31 -13.67
N TYR A 78 -4.66 -8.79 -12.44
CA TYR A 78 -5.96 -8.97 -11.78
C TYR A 78 -6.73 -7.64 -11.74
N ILE A 79 -6.09 -6.54 -11.32
CA ILE A 79 -6.77 -5.24 -11.21
C ILE A 79 -7.27 -4.75 -12.57
N LEU A 80 -6.49 -4.90 -13.65
CA LEU A 80 -6.92 -4.46 -14.97
C LEU A 80 -8.02 -5.33 -15.58
N ASN A 81 -7.93 -6.64 -15.40
CA ASN A 81 -8.72 -7.61 -16.16
C ASN A 81 -9.90 -8.21 -15.38
N SER A 82 -9.91 -8.09 -14.05
CA SER A 82 -10.99 -8.62 -13.22
C SER A 82 -12.35 -7.98 -13.52
N THR A 83 -13.38 -8.80 -13.42
CA THR A 83 -14.78 -8.47 -13.66
C THR A 83 -15.55 -8.45 -12.34
N ALA A 84 -16.80 -7.97 -12.38
CA ALA A 84 -17.69 -8.01 -11.22
C ALA A 84 -17.84 -9.45 -10.65
N ALA A 85 -17.88 -10.46 -11.52
CA ALA A 85 -17.98 -11.85 -11.10
C ALA A 85 -16.74 -12.32 -10.32
N ASP A 86 -15.54 -11.88 -10.72
CA ASP A 86 -14.30 -12.22 -10.02
C ASP A 86 -14.29 -11.61 -8.62
N TRP A 87 -14.71 -10.35 -8.47
CA TRP A 87 -14.79 -9.69 -7.16
C TRP A 87 -15.84 -10.31 -6.26
N ASP A 88 -16.99 -10.68 -6.83
CA ASP A 88 -18.07 -11.32 -6.09
C ASP A 88 -17.74 -12.74 -5.62
N SER A 89 -16.81 -13.42 -6.31
CA SER A 89 -16.28 -14.73 -5.94
C SER A 89 -15.35 -14.72 -4.72
N ILE A 90 -14.92 -13.54 -4.26
CA ILE A 90 -14.09 -13.43 -3.06
C ILE A 90 -14.99 -13.67 -1.84
N ASP A 91 -15.06 -14.91 -1.38
CA ASP A 91 -16.05 -15.36 -0.39
C ASP A 91 -15.75 -14.90 1.03
N HIS A 92 -14.47 -14.78 1.42
CA HIS A 92 -14.10 -14.45 2.79
C HIS A 92 -12.76 -13.72 2.90
N PHE A 93 -12.80 -12.51 3.47
CA PHE A 93 -11.62 -11.79 3.91
C PHE A 93 -11.95 -10.92 5.13
N VAL A 94 -11.15 -11.02 6.19
CA VAL A 94 -11.23 -10.13 7.35
C VAL A 94 -9.83 -9.90 7.91
N HIS A 95 -9.47 -8.62 8.08
CA HIS A 95 -8.37 -8.15 8.89
C HIS A 95 -8.87 -7.08 9.85
N ARG A 96 -9.19 -7.49 11.09
CA ARG A 96 -9.71 -6.60 12.13
C ARG A 96 -11.00 -5.91 11.67
N THR A 97 -10.97 -4.61 11.41
CA THR A 97 -12.11 -3.81 10.94
C THR A 97 -12.20 -3.78 9.42
N PHE A 98 -11.12 -4.10 8.71
CA PHE A 98 -11.11 -4.19 7.25
C PHE A 98 -11.66 -5.54 6.84
N ASN A 99 -12.72 -5.56 6.05
CA ASN A 99 -13.46 -6.77 5.69
C ASN A 99 -13.58 -6.91 4.17
N ILE A 100 -14.36 -7.90 3.74
CA ILE A 100 -14.51 -8.24 2.33
C ILE A 100 -15.10 -7.11 1.49
N ILE A 101 -16.02 -6.32 2.04
CA ILE A 101 -16.65 -5.20 1.34
C ILE A 101 -15.58 -4.14 1.04
N ASP A 102 -14.72 -3.86 2.03
CA ASP A 102 -13.61 -2.91 1.88
C ASP A 102 -12.59 -3.38 0.83
N LEU A 103 -12.26 -4.69 0.82
CA LEU A 103 -11.34 -5.26 -0.16
C LEU A 103 -11.90 -5.15 -1.58
N ARG A 104 -13.17 -5.53 -1.78
CA ARG A 104 -13.84 -5.43 -3.09
C ARG A 104 -13.84 -3.98 -3.57
N TYR A 105 -14.19 -3.04 -2.70
CA TYR A 105 -14.13 -1.62 -3.03
C TYR A 105 -12.73 -1.17 -3.43
N CYS A 106 -11.70 -1.57 -2.67
CA CYS A 106 -10.31 -1.22 -3.00
C CYS A 106 -9.90 -1.76 -4.38
N ILE A 107 -10.28 -2.99 -4.73
CA ILE A 107 -10.01 -3.59 -6.05
C ILE A 107 -10.69 -2.76 -7.15
N GLN A 108 -11.96 -2.38 -6.95
CA GLN A 108 -12.72 -1.57 -7.91
C GLN A 108 -12.12 -0.17 -8.08
N ALA A 109 -11.80 0.49 -6.97
CA ALA A 109 -11.19 1.82 -6.95
C ALA A 109 -9.82 1.81 -7.64
N LEU A 110 -9.00 0.80 -7.37
CA LEU A 110 -7.72 0.60 -8.04
C LEU A 110 -7.92 0.34 -9.54
N GLN A 111 -8.88 -0.51 -9.94
CA GLN A 111 -9.17 -0.73 -11.35
C GLN A 111 -9.55 0.57 -12.06
N HIS A 112 -10.42 1.38 -11.44
CA HIS A 112 -10.79 2.69 -11.96
C HIS A 112 -9.57 3.62 -12.07
N LEU A 113 -8.73 3.68 -11.04
CA LEU A 113 -7.53 4.49 -10.99
C LEU A 113 -6.52 4.13 -12.09
N TYR A 114 -6.26 2.83 -12.29
CA TYR A 114 -5.33 2.36 -13.31
C TYR A 114 -5.87 2.51 -14.74
N LYS A 115 -7.19 2.38 -14.95
CA LYS A 115 -7.80 2.57 -16.29
C LYS A 115 -7.96 4.03 -16.69
N HIS A 116 -8.18 4.93 -15.74
CA HIS A 116 -8.61 6.31 -16.04
C HIS A 116 -7.66 7.40 -15.54
N HIS A 117 -6.82 7.12 -14.55
CA HIS A 117 -5.99 8.14 -13.88
C HIS A 117 -4.48 7.85 -13.86
N GLY A 118 -4.02 6.82 -14.60
CA GLY A 118 -2.59 6.49 -14.70
C GLY A 118 -2.03 5.70 -13.51
N GLY A 119 -2.90 5.15 -12.66
CA GLY A 119 -2.52 4.32 -11.52
C GLY A 119 -2.06 5.10 -10.29
N LEU A 120 -1.48 4.39 -9.32
CA LEU A 120 -1.14 4.95 -8.01
C LEU A 120 -0.04 6.01 -8.09
N HIS A 121 0.99 5.81 -8.93
CA HIS A 121 2.04 6.80 -9.15
C HIS A 121 1.47 8.18 -9.53
N ASP A 122 0.67 8.25 -10.58
CA ASP A 122 0.16 9.52 -11.10
C ASP A 122 -0.86 10.14 -10.15
N ALA A 123 -1.61 9.31 -9.42
CA ALA A 123 -2.56 9.77 -8.42
C ALA A 123 -1.88 10.41 -7.20
N LEU A 124 -0.74 9.86 -6.75
CA LEU A 124 -0.01 10.33 -5.56
C LEU A 124 1.15 11.28 -5.86
N ARG A 125 1.59 11.41 -7.12
CA ARG A 125 2.67 12.33 -7.50
C ARG A 125 2.21 13.79 -7.32
N PRO A 126 2.97 14.63 -6.58
CA PRO A 126 2.71 16.07 -6.52
C PRO A 126 2.76 16.72 -7.91
N LYS A 127 1.80 17.59 -8.20
CA LYS A 127 1.78 18.41 -9.42
C LYS A 127 2.66 19.65 -9.27
N ALA A 128 3.01 20.28 -10.38
CA ALA A 128 3.89 21.46 -10.39
C ALA A 128 3.39 22.64 -9.54
N ASN A 129 2.08 22.74 -9.30
CA ASN A 129 1.44 23.76 -8.48
C ASN A 129 1.18 23.31 -7.02
N GLU A 130 1.50 22.07 -6.67
CA GLU A 130 1.33 21.51 -5.33
C GLU A 130 2.67 21.60 -4.59
N THR A 131 2.73 22.39 -3.51
CA THR A 131 3.98 22.61 -2.75
C THR A 131 4.19 21.53 -1.70
N PHE A 132 3.09 20.98 -1.18
CA PHE A 132 3.08 20.05 -0.07
C PHE A 132 2.40 18.73 -0.47
N MET A 133 2.73 17.65 0.23
CA MET A 133 2.23 16.30 -0.08
C MET A 133 0.74 16.13 0.28
N ASP A 134 0.21 16.95 1.19
CA ASP A 134 -1.19 16.93 1.59
C ASP A 134 -2.14 17.24 0.42
N ASP A 135 -1.75 18.13 -0.49
CA ASP A 135 -2.48 18.38 -1.74
C ASP A 135 -2.62 17.10 -2.58
N ALA A 136 -1.50 16.38 -2.78
CA ALA A 136 -1.46 15.14 -3.54
C ALA A 136 -2.26 14.02 -2.85
N ILE A 137 -2.16 13.90 -1.53
CA ILE A 137 -2.96 12.94 -0.73
C ILE A 137 -4.45 13.27 -0.81
N GLY A 138 -4.82 14.55 -0.71
CA GLY A 138 -6.20 15.02 -0.81
C GLY A 138 -6.80 14.69 -2.17
N ARG A 139 -6.05 14.94 -3.23
CA ARG A 139 -6.44 14.57 -4.60
C ARG A 139 -6.55 13.06 -4.79
N PHE A 140 -5.55 12.30 -4.32
CA PHE A 140 -5.60 10.83 -4.35
C PHE A 140 -6.88 10.32 -3.67
N ARG A 141 -7.21 10.84 -2.48
CA ARG A 141 -8.44 10.48 -1.77
C ARG A 141 -9.68 10.74 -2.63
N SER A 142 -9.78 11.91 -3.27
CA SER A 142 -10.91 12.21 -4.15
C SER A 142 -11.03 11.23 -5.32
N LEU A 143 -9.91 10.90 -5.98
CA LEU A 143 -9.88 9.95 -7.11
C LEU A 143 -10.20 8.52 -6.65
N PHE A 144 -9.72 8.10 -5.49
CA PHE A 144 -9.93 6.75 -4.96
C PHE A 144 -11.40 6.50 -4.60
N PHE A 145 -12.13 7.55 -4.21
CA PHE A 145 -13.54 7.46 -3.81
C PHE A 145 -14.51 7.97 -4.90
N GLU A 146 -14.12 7.92 -6.18
CA GLU A 146 -14.90 8.46 -7.31
C GLU A 146 -16.00 7.51 -7.83
N ILE A 147 -16.04 6.25 -7.36
CA ILE A 147 -16.99 5.20 -7.79
C ILE A 147 -18.16 4.99 -6.82
#